data_AF-A0A951MZM3-F1
#
_entry.id   AF-A0A951MZM3-F1
#
_cell.length_a   1.000
_cell.length_b   1.000
_cell.length_c   1.000
_cell.angle_alpha   90.00
_cell.angle_beta   90.00
_cell.angle_gamma   90.00
#
_symmetry.space_group_name_H-M   'P 1'
#
loop_
_entity.id
_entity.type
_entity.pdbx_description
1 polymer ?
#
loop_
_entity_poly.entity_id
_entity_poly.type
_entity_poly.pdbx_seq_one_letter_code
_entity_poly.pdbx_strand_id
1 'polypeptide(L)'
;MTALDADRRRELCAALRARYPWIDHDEIGPRAVEAGECDRCGAEARLVTTCGPTRWASLGRTCAEDVGERAWCDGHAADAAAWLALLRGLPAEADAVARLWWVATGEVRIDASNVEPLLAKALPGGRPRPR
;
A
#
# COMPACT_ATOMS: atom_id res chain seq x y z
N MET A 1 -12.86 -15.64 17.48
CA MET A 1 -12.22 -14.96 16.34
C MET A 1 -12.20 -13.47 16.64
N THR A 2 -11.13 -12.96 17.22
CA THR A 2 -11.04 -11.52 17.53
C THR A 2 -10.21 -10.86 16.45
N ALA A 3 -10.87 -10.00 15.66
CA ALA A 3 -10.20 -8.99 14.87
C ALA A 3 -9.20 -8.22 15.75
N LEU A 4 -8.15 -7.67 15.15
CA LEU A 4 -7.19 -6.84 15.89
C LEU A 4 -7.95 -5.77 16.69
N ASP A 5 -7.75 -5.76 18.00
CA ASP A 5 -8.35 -4.74 18.85
C ASP A 5 -7.79 -3.34 18.52
N ALA A 6 -8.39 -2.31 19.12
CA ALA A 6 -7.99 -0.94 18.85
C ALA A 6 -6.54 -0.64 19.25
N ASP A 7 -6.02 -1.28 20.30
CA ASP A 7 -4.70 -0.99 20.85
C ASP A 7 -3.63 -1.62 19.96
N ARG A 8 -3.86 -2.87 19.56
CA ARG A 8 -2.99 -3.59 18.64
C ARG A 8 -2.91 -2.92 17.26
N ARG A 9 -4.03 -2.37 16.78
CA ARG A 9 -4.05 -1.56 15.55
C ARG A 9 -3.19 -0.30 15.67
N ARG A 10 -3.27 0.43 16.79
CA ARG A 10 -2.42 1.61 17.02
C ARG A 10 -0.94 1.27 17.09
N GLU A 11 -0.58 0.18 17.78
CA GLU A 11 0.81 -0.31 17.81
C GLU A 11 1.32 -0.68 16.42
N LEU A 12 0.48 -1.36 15.63
CA LEU A 12 0.83 -1.77 14.28
C LEU A 12 1.02 -0.55 13.36
N CYS A 13 0.11 0.43 13.40
CA CYS A 13 0.28 1.69 12.66
C CYS A 13 1.60 2.39 13.02
N ALA A 14 1.94 2.47 14.31
CA ALA A 14 3.18 3.08 14.76
C ALA A 14 4.42 2.31 14.25
N ALA A 15 4.41 0.98 14.33
CA ALA A 15 5.50 0.14 13.85
C ALA A 15 5.70 0.23 12.33
N LEU A 16 4.60 0.23 11.56
CA LEU A 16 4.66 0.36 10.12
C LEU A 16 5.18 1.73 9.71
N ARG A 17 4.68 2.82 10.29
CA ARG A 17 5.17 4.19 9.99
C ARG A 17 6.65 4.37 10.31
N ALA A 18 7.11 3.81 11.43
CA ALA A 18 8.51 3.90 11.83
C ALA A 18 9.45 3.18 10.85
N ARG A 19 9.00 2.07 10.24
CA ARG A 19 9.81 1.28 9.29
C ARG A 19 9.64 1.70 7.83
N TYR A 20 8.43 2.10 7.46
CA TYR A 20 8.01 2.38 6.10
C TYR A 20 7.35 3.76 6.02
N PRO A 21 8.13 4.86 6.01
CA PRO A 21 7.57 6.21 5.95
C PRO A 21 6.64 6.44 4.74
N TRP A 22 6.92 5.75 3.63
CA TRP A 22 6.16 5.84 2.38
C TRP A 22 4.66 5.49 2.51
N ILE A 23 4.24 4.76 3.55
CA ILE A 23 2.84 4.34 3.69
C ILE A 23 1.88 5.48 4.04
N ASP A 24 2.41 6.59 4.58
CA ASP A 24 1.64 7.73 5.07
C ASP A 24 1.67 8.93 4.12
N HIS A 25 2.20 8.74 2.90
CA HIS A 25 2.17 9.74 1.84
C HIS A 25 0.78 9.82 1.20
N ASP A 26 0.43 11.01 0.70
CA ASP A 26 -0.87 11.37 0.14
C ASP A 26 -0.95 11.26 -1.39
N GLU A 27 0.18 11.16 -2.08
CA GLU A 27 0.23 10.98 -3.54
C GLU A 27 0.53 9.53 -3.97
N ILE A 28 1.41 8.84 -3.23
CA ILE A 28 1.87 7.48 -3.52
C ILE A 28 1.86 6.66 -2.24
N GLY A 29 1.31 5.46 -2.31
CA GLY A 29 1.22 4.53 -1.19
C GLY A 29 -0.23 4.25 -0.76
N PRO A 30 -0.41 3.36 0.23
CA PRO A 30 -1.71 2.88 0.64
C PRO A 30 -2.62 3.96 1.24
N ARG A 31 -2.09 5.08 1.77
CA ARG A 31 -2.90 6.20 2.24
C ARG A 31 -3.45 7.07 1.11
N ALA A 32 -2.79 7.09 -0.04
CA ALA A 32 -3.18 7.89 -1.21
C ALA A 32 -4.31 7.26 -2.03
N VAL A 33 -4.67 6.01 -1.75
CA VAL A 33 -5.61 5.21 -2.56
C VAL A 33 -6.66 4.55 -1.69
N GLU A 34 -7.78 4.18 -2.30
CA GLU A 34 -8.72 3.27 -1.66
C GLU A 34 -8.11 1.88 -1.50
N ALA A 35 -8.32 1.29 -0.33
CA ALA A 35 -7.89 -0.07 -0.04
C ALA A 35 -8.42 -1.07 -1.08
N GLY A 36 -7.51 -1.85 -1.68
CA GLY A 36 -7.87 -2.81 -2.68
C GLY A 36 -6.72 -3.28 -3.54
N GLU A 37 -7.07 -4.12 -4.51
CA GLU A 37 -6.14 -4.72 -5.46
C GLU A 37 -6.08 -3.91 -6.76
N CYS A 38 -4.94 -3.97 -7.43
CA CYS A 38 -4.65 -3.28 -8.68
C CYS A 38 -5.74 -3.53 -9.72
N ASP A 39 -6.29 -2.46 -10.30
CA ASP A 39 -7.41 -2.54 -11.25
C ASP A 39 -7.05 -3.28 -12.55
N ARG A 40 -5.75 -3.45 -12.82
CA ARG A 40 -5.25 -4.13 -14.02
C ARG A 40 -5.02 -5.62 -13.79
N CYS A 41 -4.21 -5.99 -12.79
CA CYS A 41 -3.80 -7.39 -12.59
C CYS A 41 -4.55 -8.10 -11.47
N GLY A 42 -5.18 -7.37 -10.54
CA GLY A 42 -5.84 -7.93 -9.35
C GLY A 42 -4.91 -8.63 -8.35
N ALA A 43 -3.60 -8.59 -8.55
CA ALA A 43 -2.61 -9.32 -7.75
C ALA A 43 -1.74 -8.44 -6.85
N GLU A 44 -1.49 -7.19 -7.26
CA GLU A 44 -0.73 -6.20 -6.49
C GLU A 44 -1.66 -5.30 -5.68
N ALA A 45 -1.19 -4.79 -4.55
CA ALA A 45 -1.95 -3.76 -3.84
C ALA A 45 -2.02 -2.48 -4.69
N ARG A 46 -3.13 -1.74 -4.62
CA ARG A 46 -3.17 -0.37 -5.16
C ARG A 46 -2.15 0.50 -4.41
N LEU A 47 -1.41 1.30 -5.16
CA LEU A 47 -0.36 2.17 -4.62
C LEU A 47 -0.35 3.57 -5.25
N VAL A 48 -1.06 3.78 -6.35
CA VAL A 48 -1.16 5.09 -7.00
C VAL A 48 -2.50 5.24 -7.72
N THR A 49 -3.05 6.46 -7.71
CA THR A 49 -4.20 6.83 -8.54
C THR A 49 -3.78 7.31 -9.92
N THR A 50 -4.60 7.01 -10.91
CA THR A 50 -4.36 7.36 -12.32
C THR A 50 -5.50 8.24 -12.84
N CYS A 51 -5.18 9.18 -13.71
CA CYS A 51 -6.13 10.17 -14.26
C CYS A 51 -6.04 10.33 -15.78
N GLY A 52 -5.17 9.56 -16.43
CA GLY A 52 -4.98 9.54 -17.87
C GLY A 52 -6.07 8.75 -18.61
N PRO A 53 -5.91 8.54 -19.93
CA PRO A 53 -6.92 7.89 -20.80
C PRO A 53 -7.12 6.39 -20.53
N THR A 54 -6.56 5.86 -19.44
CA THR A 54 -6.69 4.44 -19.09
C THR A 54 -8.00 4.20 -18.34
N ARG A 55 -8.53 2.97 -18.44
CA ARG A 55 -9.73 2.56 -17.69
C ARG A 55 -9.47 2.23 -16.22
N TRP A 56 -8.21 2.19 -15.82
CA TRP A 56 -7.81 1.82 -14.46
C TRP A 56 -7.72 3.09 -13.64
N ALA A 57 -8.32 3.10 -12.45
CA ALA A 57 -8.35 4.28 -11.57
C ALA A 57 -7.22 4.21 -10.53
N SER A 58 -6.82 3.00 -10.15
CA SER A 58 -5.70 2.75 -9.24
C SER A 58 -4.88 1.54 -9.69
N LEU A 59 -3.56 1.69 -9.65
CA LEU A 59 -2.62 0.65 -10.07
C LEU A 59 -1.69 0.22 -8.94
N GLY A 60 -1.24 -1.03 -9.02
CA GLY A 60 -0.08 -1.53 -8.28
C GLY A 60 1.23 -1.18 -9.00
N ARG A 61 2.35 -1.42 -8.33
CA ARG A 61 3.68 -0.97 -8.76
C ARG A 61 4.02 -1.42 -10.18
N THR A 62 3.99 -2.72 -10.45
CA THR A 62 4.42 -3.25 -11.76
C THR A 62 3.49 -2.78 -12.87
N CYS A 63 2.19 -2.73 -12.60
CA CYS A 63 1.22 -2.25 -13.58
C CYS A 63 1.36 -0.76 -13.89
N ALA A 64 1.67 0.07 -12.89
CA ALA A 64 1.93 1.49 -13.09
C ALA A 64 3.20 1.70 -13.93
N GLU A 65 4.28 0.96 -13.63
CA GLU A 65 5.52 0.98 -14.40
C GLU A 65 5.33 0.59 -15.87
N ASP A 66 4.56 -0.49 -16.14
CA ASP A 66 4.32 -0.97 -17.50
C ASP A 66 3.41 -0.03 -18.32
N VAL A 67 2.41 0.61 -17.69
CA VAL A 67 1.61 1.63 -18.36
C VAL A 67 2.47 2.88 -18.65
N GLY A 68 3.32 3.24 -17.69
CA GLY A 68 4.18 4.42 -17.72
C GLY A 68 3.40 5.72 -17.59
N GLU A 69 3.98 6.82 -18.06
CA GLU A 69 3.41 8.18 -17.96
C GLU A 69 2.01 8.31 -18.58
N ARG A 70 1.64 7.40 -19.49
CA ARG A 70 0.29 7.33 -20.11
C ARG A 70 -0.83 7.04 -19.10
N ALA A 71 -0.50 6.65 -17.87
CA ALA A 71 -1.47 6.45 -16.80
C ALA A 71 -2.03 7.79 -16.29
N TRP A 72 -1.39 8.92 -16.61
CA TRP A 72 -1.79 10.25 -16.19
C TRP A 72 -2.12 11.15 -17.39
N CYS A 73 -2.91 12.19 -17.14
CA CYS A 73 -3.21 13.20 -18.15
C CYS A 73 -2.03 14.17 -18.30
N ASP A 74 -2.03 14.97 -19.37
CA ASP A 74 -0.98 15.96 -19.66
C ASP A 74 -0.73 16.92 -18.48
N GLY A 75 -1.78 17.22 -17.70
CA GLY A 75 -1.69 18.07 -16.50
C GLY A 75 -0.84 17.49 -15.37
N HIS A 76 -0.58 16.18 -15.36
CA HIS A 76 0.26 15.49 -14.36
C HIS A 76 1.45 14.77 -15.01
N ALA A 77 1.74 15.04 -16.29
CA ALA A 77 2.84 14.38 -17.00
C ALA A 77 4.21 14.67 -16.35
N ALA A 78 4.39 15.88 -15.81
CA ALA A 78 5.62 16.27 -15.12
C ALA A 78 5.84 15.49 -13.80
N ASP A 79 4.76 15.17 -13.09
CA ASP A 79 4.81 14.46 -11.80
C ASP A 79 4.89 12.94 -11.99
N ALA A 80 4.34 12.42 -13.09
CA ALA A 80 4.33 11.00 -13.41
C ALA A 80 5.72 10.35 -13.32
N ALA A 81 6.76 11.00 -13.82
CA ALA A 81 8.13 10.50 -13.75
C ALA A 81 8.63 10.36 -12.30
N ALA A 82 8.29 11.31 -11.43
CA ALA A 82 8.65 11.28 -10.02
C ALA A 82 7.89 10.18 -9.27
N TRP A 83 6.58 10.04 -9.52
CA TRP A 83 5.77 8.98 -8.94
C TRP A 83 6.24 7.59 -9.35
N LEU A 84 6.58 7.38 -10.63
CA LEU A 84 7.15 6.14 -11.13
C LEU A 84 8.54 5.85 -10.53
N ALA A 85 9.34 6.88 -10.25
CA ALA A 85 10.61 6.71 -9.55
C ALA A 85 10.41 6.27 -8.08
N LEU A 86 9.43 6.86 -7.39
CA LEU A 86 9.07 6.47 -6.01
C LEU A 86 8.58 5.01 -5.96
N LEU A 87 7.68 4.62 -6.88
CA LEU A 87 7.16 3.25 -6.97
C LEU A 87 8.27 2.22 -7.20
N ARG A 88 9.22 2.52 -8.10
CA ARG A 88 10.40 1.67 -8.34
C ARG A 88 11.29 1.49 -7.12
N GLY A 89 11.35 2.52 -6.26
CA GLY A 89 12.12 2.50 -5.02
C GLY A 89 11.47 1.72 -3.87
N LEU A 90 10.23 1.26 -4.04
CA LEU A 90 9.52 0.55 -2.98
C LEU A 90 10.13 -0.83 -2.69
N PRO A 91 10.14 -1.25 -1.41
CA PRO A 91 10.68 -2.55 -1.01
C PRO A 91 9.89 -3.71 -1.62
N ALA A 92 10.49 -4.91 -1.66
CA ALA A 92 9.86 -6.10 -2.24
C ALA A 92 8.55 -6.47 -1.52
N GLU A 93 8.46 -6.20 -0.21
CA GLU A 93 7.32 -6.43 0.64
C GLU A 93 6.23 -5.34 0.60
N ALA A 94 6.35 -4.31 -0.27
CA ALA A 94 5.44 -3.16 -0.31
C ALA A 94 3.95 -3.56 -0.38
N ASP A 95 3.65 -4.59 -1.16
CA ASP A 95 2.33 -5.19 -1.29
C ASP A 95 1.75 -5.74 0.02
N ALA A 96 2.59 -6.39 0.84
CA ALA A 96 2.17 -6.90 2.14
C ALA A 96 2.03 -5.75 3.14
N VAL A 97 2.93 -4.77 3.08
CA VAL A 97 2.90 -3.58 3.91
C VAL A 97 1.63 -2.75 3.67
N ALA A 98 1.24 -2.53 2.42
CA ALA A 98 0.03 -1.79 2.04
C ALA A 98 -1.24 -2.47 2.58
N ARG A 99 -1.38 -3.78 2.38
CA ARG A 99 -2.52 -4.54 2.91
C ARG A 99 -2.57 -4.52 4.43
N LEU A 100 -1.41 -4.65 5.07
CA LEU A 100 -1.31 -4.61 6.53
C LEU A 100 -1.61 -3.21 7.09
N TRP A 101 -1.25 -2.15 6.36
CA TRP A 101 -1.63 -0.78 6.69
C TRP A 101 -3.15 -0.60 6.72
N TRP A 102 -3.87 -1.02 5.68
CA TRP A 102 -5.34 -0.91 5.65
C TRP A 102 -6.03 -1.72 6.75
N VAL A 103 -5.44 -2.85 7.14
CA VAL A 103 -5.89 -3.61 8.32
C VAL A 103 -5.63 -2.85 9.62
N ALA A 104 -4.48 -2.18 9.72
CA ALA A 104 -4.11 -1.40 10.90
C ALA A 104 -4.97 -0.14 11.06
N THR A 105 -5.30 0.56 9.96
CA THR A 105 -6.22 1.71 9.97
C THR A 105 -7.69 1.30 10.11
N GLY A 106 -8.00 0.02 9.87
CA GLY A 106 -9.34 -0.53 9.97
C GLY A 106 -10.21 -0.31 8.73
N GLU A 107 -9.62 0.17 7.63
CA GLU A 107 -10.24 0.24 6.31
C GLU A 107 -10.59 -1.16 5.78
N VAL A 108 -9.74 -2.14 6.09
CA VAL A 108 -9.95 -3.55 5.76
C VAL A 108 -10.07 -4.38 7.02
N ARG A 109 -11.05 -5.29 7.05
CA ARG A 109 -11.24 -6.26 8.13
C ARG A 109 -11.02 -7.67 7.61
N ILE A 110 -10.02 -8.35 8.16
CA ILE A 110 -9.72 -9.76 7.86
C ILE A 110 -9.57 -10.56 9.15
N ASP A 111 -9.71 -11.87 9.03
CA ASP A 111 -9.45 -12.80 10.13
C ASP A 111 -7.99 -12.74 10.59
N ALA A 112 -7.77 -12.92 11.90
CA ALA A 112 -6.44 -12.90 12.50
C ALA A 112 -5.46 -13.89 11.85
N SER A 113 -5.95 -15.06 11.39
CA SER A 113 -5.14 -16.06 10.67
C SER A 113 -4.57 -15.52 9.36
N ASN A 114 -5.23 -14.54 8.74
CA ASN A 114 -4.80 -13.90 7.50
C ASN A 114 -3.89 -12.69 7.76
N VAL A 115 -3.82 -12.20 9.00
CA VAL A 115 -2.92 -11.10 9.41
C VAL A 115 -1.49 -11.60 9.65
N GLU A 116 -1.31 -12.76 10.29
CA GLU A 116 0.03 -13.28 10.62
C GLU A 116 0.96 -13.44 9.40
N PRO A 117 0.51 -13.94 8.22
CA PRO A 117 1.35 -13.98 7.02
C PRO A 117 1.77 -12.59 6.54
N LEU A 118 0.90 -11.59 6.66
CA LEU A 118 1.22 -10.19 6.30
C LEU A 118 2.23 -9.60 7.28
N LEU A 119 2.07 -9.84 8.58
CA LEU A 119 3.01 -9.43 9.61
C LEU A 119 4.40 -10.04 9.38
N ALA A 120 4.47 -11.34 9.08
CA ALA A 120 5.74 -12.01 8.85
C ALA A 120 6.50 -11.44 7.64
N LYS A 121 5.79 -11.04 6.58
CA LYS A 121 6.37 -10.40 5.39
C LYS A 121 6.75 -8.95 5.64
N ALA A 122 5.88 -8.17 6.27
CA ALA A 122 6.07 -6.73 6.47
C ALA A 122 7.02 -6.40 7.63
N LEU A 123 7.08 -7.23 8.67
CA LEU A 123 7.87 -6.99 9.88
C LEU A 123 8.67 -8.25 10.26
N PRO A 124 9.61 -8.71 9.42
CA PRO A 124 10.42 -9.88 9.72
C PRO A 124 11.26 -9.62 10.99
N GLY A 125 11.02 -10.41 12.04
CA GLY A 125 11.77 -10.35 13.29
C GLY A 125 11.19 -9.47 14.41
N GLY A 126 10.00 -8.87 14.22
CA GLY A 126 9.42 -7.99 15.24
C GLY A 126 7.91 -8.14 15.38
N ARG A 127 7.46 -8.96 16.34
CA ARG A 127 6.15 -8.68 16.97
C ARG A 127 6.33 -7.39 17.78
N PRO A 128 5.46 -6.36 17.64
CA PRO A 128 5.40 -5.31 18.64
C PRO A 128 5.22 -5.99 19.99
N ARG A 129 6.20 -5.83 20.88
CA ARG A 129 6.14 -6.40 22.22
C ARG A 129 4.90 -5.81 22.90
N PRO A 130 3.97 -6.63 23.42
CA PRO A 130 2.96 -6.10 24.32
C PRO A 130 3.71 -5.47 25.50
N ARG A 131 3.42 -4.20 25.79
CA ARG A 131 3.85 -3.59 27.05
C ARG A 131 3.01 -4.11 28.20
#